data_AF-W1Y1V3-F1
#
_entry.id   AF-W1Y1V3-F1
#
_cell.length_a   1.000
_cell.length_b   1.000
_cell.length_c   1.000
_cell.angle_alpha   90.00
_cell.angle_beta   90.00
_cell.angle_gamma   90.00
#
_symmetry.space_group_name_H-M   'P 1'
#
loop_
_entity.id
_entity.type
_entity.pdbx_description
1 polymer ?
#
loop_
_entity_poly.entity_id
_entity_poly.type
_entity_poly.pdbx_seq_one_letter_code
_entity_poly.pdbx_strand_id
1 'polypeptide(L)'
;AWSYQTVHHDLWDMDLPAQPTLADITVNGQKVPVIYAPAKTGNIFVLDRRNGELVVPAPEKPVPQGAAKGDYVTPTQPFSELSFRP
;
A
#
# COMPACT_ATOMS: atom_id res chain seq x y z
N ALA A 1 17.85 -1.84 -4.82
CA ALA A 1 16.54 -2.24 -5.38
C ALA A 1 15.66 -2.66 -4.21
N TRP A 2 14.37 -2.31 -4.23
CA TRP A 2 13.41 -2.60 -3.15
C TRP A 2 12.05 -3.00 -3.76
N SER A 3 11.20 -3.64 -2.95
CA SER A 3 9.82 -3.99 -3.31
C SER A 3 8.92 -3.85 -2.08
N TYR A 4 7.68 -3.43 -2.29
CA TYR A 4 6.65 -3.37 -1.26
C TYR A 4 5.39 -4.08 -1.77
N GLN A 5 4.82 -4.98 -0.97
CA GLN A 5 3.63 -5.75 -1.34
C GLN A 5 2.38 -5.06 -0.77
N THR A 6 1.53 -4.53 -1.64
CA THR A 6 0.31 -3.79 -1.24
C THR A 6 -0.89 -4.70 -0.96
N VAL A 7 -0.85 -5.93 -1.47
CA VAL A 7 -1.85 -6.99 -1.24
C VAL A 7 -1.11 -8.33 -1.17
N HIS A 8 -1.28 -9.08 -0.08
CA HIS A 8 -0.54 -10.32 0.15
C HIS A 8 -0.98 -11.48 -0.73
N HIS A 9 -2.28 -11.59 -0.97
CA HIS A 9 -2.90 -12.56 -1.87
C HIS A 9 -4.16 -11.92 -2.43
N ASP A 10 -4.14 -11.60 -3.72
CA ASP A 10 -5.21 -10.89 -4.38
C ASP A 10 -6.23 -11.87 -4.97
N LEU A 11 -7.50 -11.63 -4.66
CA LEU A 11 -8.65 -12.41 -5.17
C LEU A 11 -9.52 -11.59 -6.11
N TRP A 12 -9.32 -10.26 -6.19
CA TRP A 12 -10.32 -9.33 -6.73
C TRP A 12 -9.73 -8.30 -7.69
N ASP A 13 -8.58 -8.58 -8.31
CA ASP A 13 -7.93 -7.64 -9.23
C ASP A 13 -7.64 -6.31 -8.53
N MET A 14 -7.06 -6.39 -7.31
CA MET A 14 -6.73 -5.25 -6.45
C MET A 14 -5.31 -4.74 -6.72
N ASP A 15 -4.97 -4.56 -8.00
CA ASP A 15 -3.67 -4.07 -8.46
C ASP A 15 -3.46 -2.56 -8.18
N LEU A 16 -2.31 -2.08 -8.66
CA LEU A 16 -1.89 -0.68 -8.70
C LEU A 16 -2.13 -0.14 -10.12
N PRO A 17 -3.34 0.33 -10.45
CA PRO A 17 -3.69 0.68 -11.84
C PRO A 17 -3.13 2.04 -12.24
N ALA A 18 -2.89 2.91 -11.27
CA ALA A 18 -2.47 4.28 -11.49
C ALA A 18 -0.95 4.36 -11.62
N GLN A 19 -0.48 5.22 -12.52
CA GLN A 19 0.93 5.57 -12.61
C GLN A 19 1.40 6.14 -11.25
N PRO A 20 2.48 5.61 -10.65
CA PRO A 20 3.04 6.20 -9.44
C PRO A 20 3.62 7.60 -9.68
N THR A 21 3.46 8.49 -8.70
CA THR A 21 3.96 9.87 -8.79
C THR A 21 5.16 10.07 -7.88
N LEU A 22 6.25 10.65 -8.40
CA LEU A 22 7.41 11.02 -7.60
C LEU A 22 7.29 12.47 -7.11
N ALA A 23 7.62 12.71 -5.85
CA ALA A 23 7.64 14.05 -5.26
C ALA A 23 8.70 14.17 -4.17
N ASP A 24 9.08 15.39 -3.82
CA ASP A 24 9.85 15.64 -2.60
C ASP A 24 8.93 16.33 -1.60
N ILE A 25 8.76 15.76 -0.41
CA ILE A 25 7.93 16.31 0.66
C ILE A 25 8.75 16.63 1.90
N THR A 26 8.22 17.46 2.79
CA THR A 26 8.87 17.75 4.08
C THR A 26 8.26 16.89 5.18
N VAL A 27 9.07 16.07 5.84
CA VAL A 27 8.69 15.25 6.99
C VAL A 27 9.63 15.61 8.14
N ASN A 28 9.07 16.06 9.27
CA ASN A 28 9.85 16.48 10.46
C ASN A 28 10.98 17.48 10.13
N GLY A 29 10.72 18.42 9.21
CA GLY A 29 11.68 19.43 8.77
C GLY A 29 12.75 18.94 7.78
N GLN A 30 12.74 17.66 7.40
CA GLN A 30 13.65 17.09 6.41
C GLN A 30 12.94 16.84 5.08
N LYS A 31 13.64 17.08 3.97
CA LYS A 31 13.13 16.78 2.64
C LYS A 31 13.27 15.29 2.34
N VAL A 32 12.16 14.60 2.14
CA VAL A 32 12.09 13.16 1.85
C VAL A 32 11.60 12.94 0.43
N PRO A 33 12.39 12.24 -0.42
CA PRO A 33 11.98 11.88 -1.76
C PRO A 33 11.01 10.69 -1.72
N VAL A 34 9.75 10.92 -2.09
CA VAL A 34 8.69 9.90 -2.02
C VAL A 34 8.21 9.44 -3.39
N ILE A 35 7.55 8.29 -3.38
CA ILE A 35 6.66 7.78 -4.41
C ILE A 35 5.26 7.61 -3.82
N TYR A 36 4.25 8.13 -4.51
CA TYR A 36 2.84 7.90 -4.22
C TYR A 36 2.32 6.80 -5.14
N ALA A 37 1.75 5.74 -4.57
CA ALA A 37 1.19 4.61 -5.30
C ALA A 37 -0.29 4.38 -4.89
N PRO A 38 -1.26 4.95 -5.63
CA PRO A 38 -2.68 4.68 -5.43
C PRO A 38 -3.05 3.25 -5.87
N ALA A 39 -3.81 2.54 -5.03
CA ALA A 39 -4.24 1.16 -5.26
C ALA A 39 -5.77 1.04 -5.41
N LYS A 40 -6.24 0.02 -6.14
CA LYS A 40 -7.69 -0.29 -6.26
C LYS A 40 -8.37 -0.58 -4.93
N THR A 41 -7.61 -0.96 -3.90
CA THR A 41 -8.11 -1.14 -2.53
C THR A 41 -8.57 0.17 -1.85
N GLY A 42 -8.35 1.32 -2.51
CA GLY A 42 -8.60 2.66 -1.98
C GLY A 42 -7.46 3.21 -1.13
N ASN A 43 -6.37 2.47 -0.95
CA ASN A 43 -5.16 2.96 -0.26
C ASN A 43 -4.30 3.83 -1.17
N ILE A 44 -3.57 4.79 -0.60
CA ILE A 44 -2.42 5.43 -1.24
C ILE A 44 -1.18 5.08 -0.43
N PHE A 45 -0.32 4.24 -0.97
CA PHE A 45 0.95 3.91 -0.31
C PHE A 45 1.98 5.00 -0.61
N VAL A 46 2.62 5.52 0.44
CA VAL A 46 3.63 6.57 0.33
C VAL A 46 4.93 6.02 0.89
N LEU A 47 5.91 5.83 0.02
CA LEU A 47 7.18 5.19 0.34
C LEU A 47 8.32 6.14 0.03
N ASP A 48 9.43 6.07 0.76
CA ASP A 48 10.68 6.71 0.34
C ASP A 48 11.21 5.95 -0.87
N ARG A 49 11.32 6.64 -2.00
CA ARG A 49 11.65 6.01 -3.29
C ARG A 49 13.08 5.44 -3.33
N ARG A 50 13.93 5.77 -2.36
CA ARG A 50 15.33 5.29 -2.29
C ARG A 50 15.42 3.88 -1.71
N ASN A 51 14.58 3.56 -0.72
CA ASN A 51 14.69 2.33 0.05
C ASN A 51 13.39 1.53 0.19
N GLY A 52 12.23 2.10 -0.19
CA GLY A 52 10.94 1.43 -0.08
C GLY A 52 10.36 1.43 1.33
N GLU A 53 10.90 2.21 2.26
CA GLU A 53 10.32 2.37 3.59
C GLU A 53 9.05 3.23 3.55
N LEU A 54 8.07 2.88 4.38
CA LEU A 54 6.83 3.63 4.49
C LEU A 54 7.08 5.01 5.11
N VAL A 55 6.67 6.06 4.40
CA VAL A 55 6.63 7.44 4.92
C VAL A 55 5.27 7.74 5.52
N VAL A 56 4.20 7.19 4.94
CA VAL A 56 2.88 7.11 5.58
C VAL A 56 2.70 5.69 6.10
N PRO A 57 2.38 5.48 7.40
CA PRO A 57 2.19 4.14 7.94
C PRO A 57 1.09 3.38 7.21
N ALA A 58 1.29 2.07 7.06
CA ALA A 58 0.32 1.14 6.50
C ALA A 58 0.20 -0.10 7.39
N PRO A 59 -0.38 0.02 8.60
CA PRO A 59 -0.51 -1.10 9.53
C PRO A 59 -1.30 -2.26 8.94
N GLU A 60 -0.89 -3.48 9.31
CA GLU A 60 -1.63 -4.70 9.02
C GLU A 60 -2.97 -4.72 9.76
N LYS A 61 -4.07 -4.96 9.04
CA LYS A 61 -5.40 -5.09 9.62
C LYS A 61 -6.02 -6.43 9.26
N PRO A 62 -6.75 -7.08 10.20
CA PRO A 62 -7.55 -8.26 9.88
C PRO A 62 -8.51 -7.98 8.75
N VAL A 63 -8.62 -8.92 7.80
CA VAL A 63 -9.55 -8.85 6.67
C VAL A 63 -10.59 -9.95 6.75
N PRO A 64 -11.76 -9.82 6.09
CA PRO A 64 -12.75 -10.88 6.04
C PRO A 64 -12.15 -12.21 5.59
N GLN A 65 -12.50 -13.27 6.30
CA GLN A 65 -12.02 -14.62 6.04
C GLN A 65 -13.07 -15.45 5.28
N GLY A 66 -12.63 -16.50 4.60
CA GLY A 66 -13.51 -17.43 3.86
C GLY A 66 -13.40 -17.27 2.34
N ALA A 67 -12.30 -17.76 1.78
CA ALA A 67 -12.10 -17.82 0.33
C ALA A 67 -13.02 -18.84 -0.35
N ALA A 68 -13.16 -18.74 -1.68
CA ALA A 68 -13.81 -19.76 -2.48
C ALA A 68 -13.09 -21.12 -2.34
N LYS A 69 -13.82 -22.22 -2.56
CA LYS A 69 -13.24 -23.56 -2.47
C LYS A 69 -12.08 -23.70 -3.45
N GLY A 70 -10.89 -24.04 -2.92
CA GLY A 70 -9.66 -24.20 -3.70
C GLY A 70 -8.74 -22.99 -3.67
N ASP A 71 -9.13 -21.91 -2.99
CA ASP A 71 -8.33 -20.72 -2.78
C ASP A 71 -8.18 -20.42 -1.26
N TYR A 72 -7.42 -19.37 -0.91
CA TYR A 72 -7.23 -18.92 0.46
C TYR A 72 -7.26 -17.40 0.55
N VAL A 73 -7.27 -16.85 1.76
CA VAL A 73 -7.04 -15.43 2.04
C VAL A 73 -5.97 -15.34 3.10
N THR A 74 -5.21 -14.24 3.12
CA THR A 74 -4.28 -13.98 4.21
C THR A 74 -5.03 -13.46 5.45
N PRO A 75 -4.46 -13.63 6.66
CA PRO A 75 -5.09 -13.15 7.89
C PRO A 75 -5.24 -11.62 7.93
N THR A 76 -4.28 -10.91 7.33
CA THR A 76 -4.22 -9.44 7.30
C THR A 76 -3.89 -8.91 5.91
N GLN A 77 -4.05 -7.60 5.75
CA GLN A 77 -3.53 -6.80 4.63
C GLN A 77 -3.01 -5.45 5.16
N PRO A 78 -2.11 -4.76 4.45
CA PRO A 78 -1.67 -3.42 4.83
C PRO A 78 -2.72 -2.37 4.46
N PHE A 79 -3.07 -1.50 5.42
CA PHE A 79 -3.98 -0.39 5.21
C PHE A 79 -3.28 0.93 5.45
N SER A 80 -2.99 1.66 4.37
CA SER A 80 -2.40 3.00 4.46
C SER A 80 -3.28 3.93 5.28
N GLU A 81 -2.65 4.74 6.13
CA GLU A 81 -3.32 5.83 6.85
C GLU A 81 -3.71 6.98 5.90
N LEU A 82 -3.13 7.04 4.70
CA LEU A 82 -3.60 7.88 3.60
C LEU A 82 -4.48 7.04 2.66
N SER A 83 -5.79 7.27 2.69
CA SER A 83 -6.74 6.44 1.96
C SER A 83 -7.98 7.21 1.50
N PHE A 84 -8.59 6.75 0.40
CA PHE A 84 -9.92 7.14 -0.10
C PHE A 84 -11.03 6.19 0.34
N ARG A 85 -10.74 5.24 1.23
CA ARG A 85 -11.74 4.33 1.78
C ARG A 85 -12.75 5.13 2.64
N PRO A 86 -14.04 4.78 2.60
CA PRO A 86 -15.08 5.43 3.40
C PRO A 86 -14.94 5.15 4.91
#